data_AF-A0A5R2NAX6-F1
#
_entry.id   AF-A0A5R2NAX6-F1
#
_cell.length_a   1.000
_cell.length_b   1.000
_cell.length_c   1.000
_cell.angle_alpha   90.00
_cell.angle_beta   90.00
_cell.angle_gamma   90.00
#
_symmetry.space_group_name_H-M   'P 1'
#
loop_
_entity.id
_entity.type
_entity.pdbx_description
1 polymer ?
#
loop_
_entity_poly.entity_id
_entity_poly.type
_entity_poly.pdbx_seq_one_letter_code
_entity_poly.pdbx_strand_id
1 'polypeptide(L)' 'AQVFRFPGTQQYRLEVETFARAAQGGKERVFTLEESVLNQKVIDAIFRAGDTGGWETV' A
#
# COMPACT_ATOMS: atom_id res chain seq x y z
N ALA A 1 13.57 15.18 -18.11
CA ALA A 1 12.65 14.42 -17.24
C ALA A 1 11.87 13.43 -18.10
N GLN A 2 11.77 12.18 -17.69
CA GLN A 2 10.99 11.14 -18.38
C GLN A 2 9.63 11.00 -17.68
N VAL A 3 8.54 10.96 -18.44
CA VAL A 3 7.18 10.85 -17.90
C VAL A 3 6.50 9.64 -18.51
N PHE A 4 6.07 8.71 -17.66
CA PHE A 4 5.22 7.59 -18.06
C PHE A 4 3.76 7.94 -17.76
N ARG A 5 2.87 7.67 -18.71
CA ARG A 5 1.42 7.88 -18.54
C ARG A 5 0.70 6.59 -18.86
N PHE A 6 -0.22 6.20 -17.99
CA PHE A 6 -1.14 5.08 -18.18
C PHE A 6 -2.58 5.61 -18.10
N PRO A 7 -3.00 6.44 -19.08
CA PRO A 7 -4.33 7.03 -19.07
C PRO A 7 -5.39 5.95 -19.24
N GLY A 8 -6.54 6.12 -18.59
CA GLY A 8 -7.66 5.18 -18.69
C GLY A 8 -7.60 4.00 -17.71
N THR A 9 -6.55 3.88 -16.88
CA THR A 9 -6.54 2.91 -15.79
C THR A 9 -7.53 3.32 -14.72
N GLN A 10 -8.63 2.58 -14.63
CA GLN A 10 -9.69 2.79 -13.64
C GLN A 10 -9.31 2.12 -12.32
N GLN A 11 -8.23 2.60 -11.68
CA GLN A 11 -7.56 1.90 -10.58
C GLN A 11 -8.50 1.46 -9.45
N TYR A 12 -9.45 2.31 -9.05
CA TYR A 12 -10.41 1.97 -8.00
C TYR A 12 -11.39 0.87 -8.41
N ARG A 13 -11.80 0.83 -9.69
CA ARG A 13 -12.60 -0.27 -10.21
C ARG A 13 -11.79 -1.57 -10.20
N LEU A 14 -10.55 -1.51 -10.69
CA LEU A 14 -9.66 -2.67 -10.74
C LEU A 14 -9.37 -3.21 -9.34
N GLU A 15 -9.19 -2.34 -8.35
CA GLU A 15 -8.97 -2.69 -6.95
C GLU A 15 -10.18 -3.47 -6.38
N VAL A 16 -11.40 -2.92 -6.51
CA VAL A 16 -12.60 -3.58 -5.96
C VAL A 16 -12.96 -4.86 -6.71
N GLU A 17 -12.75 -4.92 -8.02
CA GLU A 17 -12.95 -6.14 -8.81
C GLU A 17 -11.95 -7.23 -8.39
N THR A 18 -10.70 -6.86 -8.10
CA THR A 18 -9.68 -7.78 -7.58
C THR A 18 -10.05 -8.32 -6.21
N PHE A 19 -10.52 -7.44 -5.31
CA PHE A 19 -11.05 -7.84 -4.01
C PHE A 19 -12.24 -8.79 -4.15
N ALA A 20 -13.22 -8.48 -5.00
CA ALA A 20 -14.41 -9.30 -5.19
C ALA A 20 -14.07 -10.71 -5.69
N ARG A 21 -13.14 -10.84 -6.64
CA ARG A 21 -12.69 -12.16 -7.12
C ARG A 21 -11.97 -12.96 -6.03
N ALA A 22 -11.09 -12.33 -5.25
CA ALA A 22 -10.45 -12.98 -4.10
C ALA A 22 -11.49 -13.44 -3.06
N ALA A 23 -12.48 -12.61 -2.74
CA ALA A 23 -13.56 -12.93 -1.80
C ALA A 23 -14.44 -14.12 -2.25
N GLN A 24 -14.52 -14.36 -3.57
CA GLN A 24 -15.23 -15.51 -4.15
C GLN A 24 -14.39 -16.81 -4.17
N GLY A 25 -13.22 -16.81 -3.54
CA GLY A 25 -12.30 -17.96 -3.50
C GLY A 25 -11.26 -17.97 -4.63
N GLY A 26 -11.17 -16.88 -5.39
CA GLY A 26 -10.09 -16.65 -6.34
C GLY A 26 -8.73 -16.50 -5.66
N LYS A 27 -7.67 -16.55 -6.46
CA LYS A 27 -6.26 -16.45 -5.98
C LYS A 27 -5.63 -15.10 -6.30
N GLU A 28 -6.46 -14.11 -6.61
CA GLU A 28 -6.05 -12.74 -6.85
C GLU A 28 -5.29 -12.20 -5.64
N ARG A 29 -4.22 -11.47 -5.93
CA ARG A 29 -3.44 -10.79 -4.92
C ARG A 29 -4.22 -9.58 -4.40
N VAL A 30 -4.51 -9.59 -3.11
CA VAL A 30 -4.98 -8.42 -2.34
C VAL A 30 -3.96 -8.10 -1.27
N PHE A 31 -3.72 -6.82 -0.97
CA PHE A 31 -2.86 -6.40 0.14
C PHE A 31 -3.30 -7.09 1.42
N THR A 32 -2.36 -7.76 2.10
CA THR A 32 -2.70 -8.42 3.35
C THR A 32 -2.69 -7.42 4.50
N LEU A 33 -3.26 -7.81 5.63
CA LEU A 33 -3.21 -6.98 6.83
C LEU A 33 -1.78 -6.91 7.38
N GLU A 34 -0.99 -7.97 7.27
CA GLU A 34 0.42 -7.98 7.68
C GLU A 34 1.23 -6.94 6.91
N GLU A 35 0.99 -6.81 5.60
CA GLU A 35 1.63 -5.77 4.79
C GLU A 35 1.15 -4.38 5.16
N SER A 36 -0.14 -4.24 5.49
CA SER A 36 -0.69 -2.97 5.98
C SER A 36 -0.03 -2.57 7.30
N VAL A 37 0.23 -3.53 8.20
CA VAL A 37 0.99 -3.31 9.44
C VAL A 37 2.44 -2.92 9.15
N LEU A 38 3.10 -3.57 8.19
CA LEU A 38 4.47 -3.20 7.80
C LEU A 38 4.54 -1.77 7.24
N ASN A 39 3.54 -1.36 6.44
CA ASN A 39 3.41 0.03 5.99
C ASN A 39 3.23 0.98 7.16
N GLN A 40 2.36 0.65 8.13
CA GLN A 40 2.12 1.51 9.30
C GLN A 40 3.37 1.64 10.17
N LYS A 41 4.17 0.59 10.34
CA LYS A 41 5.45 0.68 11.10
C LYS A 41 6.41 1.70 10.54
N VAL A 42 6.49 1.81 9.22
CA VAL A 42 7.32 2.84 8.56
C VAL A 42 6.76 4.23 8.87
N ILE A 43 5.45 4.42 8.80
CA ILE A 43 4.79 5.68 9.17
C ILE A 43 5.09 6.04 10.64
N ASP A 44 4.99 5.08 11.55
CA ASP A 44 5.27 5.28 12.96
C ASP A 44 6.74 5.67 13.19
N ALA A 45 7.68 5.07 12.44
CA ALA A 45 9.09 5.44 12.50
C ALA A 45 9.35 6.87 12.02
N ILE A 46 8.63 7.32 10.98
CA ILE A 46 8.70 8.72 10.51
C ILE A 46 8.24 9.68 11.61
N PHE A 47 7.15 9.36 12.32
CA PHE A 47 6.69 10.19 13.44
C PHE A 47 7.70 10.21 14.59
N ARG A 48 8.23 9.05 15.01
CA ARG A 48 9.29 9.00 16.02
C ARG A 48 10.51 9.84 15.64
N ALA A 49 10.93 9.77 14.37
CA ALA A 49 12.10 10.52 13.88
C ALA A 49 11.84 12.02 13.88
N GLY A 50 10.59 12.45 13.63
CA GLY A 50 10.16 13.84 13.76
C GLY A 50 10.26 14.36 15.20
N ASP A 51 9.94 13.51 16.18
CA ASP A 51 10.02 13.86 17.60
C ASP A 51 11.45 13.89 18.14
N THR A 52 12.31 12.95 17.70
CA THR A 52 13.70 12.83 18.20
C THR A 52 14.71 13.64 17.38
N GLY A 53 14.35 14.06 16.16
CA GLY A 53 15.24 14.76 15.23
C GLY A 53 16.38 13.88 14.70
N GLY A 54 16.28 12.55 14.86
CA GLY A 54 17.34 11.59 14.56
C GLY A 54 16.86 10.40 13.72
N TRP A 55 17.77 9.46 13.50
CA TRP A 55 17.46 8.20 12.82
C TRP A 55 16.69 7.25 13.75
N GLU A 56 15.61 6.68 13.27
CA GLU A 56 14.78 5.71 14.00
C GLU A 56 14.71 4.37 13.25
N THR A 57 14.71 3.27 14.01
CA THR A 57 14.47 1.94 13.45
C THR A 57 13.01 1.77 13.07
N VAL A 58 12.76 1.06 11.97
CA VAL A 58 11.42 0.58 11.57
C VAL A 58 11.05 -0.69 12.33
#